data_AF-A0A839PS51-F1
#
_entry.id   AF-A0A839PS51-F1
#
_cell.length_a   1.000
_cell.length_b   1.000
_cell.length_c   1.000
_cell.angle_alpha   90.00
_cell.angle_beta   90.00
_cell.angle_gamma   90.00
#
_symmetry.space_group_name_H-M   'P 1'
#
loop_
_entity.id
_entity.type
_entity.pdbx_description
1 polymer ?
#
loop_
_entity_poly.entity_id
_entity_poly.type
_entity_poly.pdbx_seq_one_letter_code
_entity_poly.pdbx_strand_id
1 'polypeptide(L)'
;MSTQPAAPAARRRSAVDRLPRRGVMVPLTAVGAVAAIGVGLVAATGAARAGDDTPTTPVAAATSVVDTSYRLGMAVSRSDARTPLGTSTADAAADKAAADAKAKQAAAAAAKKAAADKAAAAKKAQEARQQAALEAARKAQAATEAKQAAAVADARSDPQAVARQLMAEHGWTSDAQFGCLVNLWNGESDWRWSAENSSSGAYGIPQSLPARKMAQFGADYRTNPVTQIKWGLWYIDMSYGSPCNAWSQWQARSPHWY
;
A
#
# COMPACT_ATOMS: atom_id res chain seq x y z
N MET A 1 37.48 47.22 -58.69
CA MET A 1 38.58 47.10 -57.70
C MET A 1 38.25 45.95 -56.78
N SER A 2 38.80 44.79 -57.12
CA SER A 2 38.71 43.53 -56.40
C SER A 2 39.59 43.56 -55.17
N THR A 3 39.16 42.92 -54.07
CA THR A 3 39.95 41.94 -53.27
C THR A 3 39.20 41.51 -52.00
N GLN A 4 38.61 40.32 -52.03
CA GLN A 4 38.84 39.27 -51.04
C GLN A 4 39.73 38.22 -51.75
N PRO A 5 40.55 37.37 -51.09
CA PRO A 5 40.13 36.54 -49.94
C PRO A 5 41.25 36.19 -48.92
N ALA A 6 40.89 35.59 -47.77
CA ALA A 6 41.75 34.64 -47.06
C ALA A 6 41.01 33.83 -45.98
N ALA A 7 40.83 32.54 -46.25
CA ALA A 7 40.83 31.43 -45.30
C ALA A 7 41.53 30.25 -46.02
N PRO A 8 42.00 29.14 -45.38
CA PRO A 8 41.89 28.75 -43.98
C PRO A 8 43.23 28.25 -43.35
N ALA A 9 43.29 28.10 -42.03
CA ALA A 9 44.36 27.34 -41.37
C ALA A 9 43.76 26.26 -40.46
N ALA A 10 43.88 25.02 -40.91
CA ALA A 10 43.61 23.82 -40.14
C ALA A 10 44.73 23.56 -39.12
N ARG A 11 44.39 23.24 -37.87
CA ARG A 11 45.31 22.54 -36.96
C ARG A 11 44.57 21.60 -36.00
N ARG A 12 44.82 20.30 -36.27
CA ARG A 12 45.13 19.19 -35.34
C ARG A 12 44.07 18.75 -34.31
N ARG A 13 43.60 17.52 -34.56
CA ARG A 13 43.03 16.55 -33.63
C ARG A 13 43.94 16.33 -32.42
N SER A 14 43.33 16.20 -31.24
CA SER A 14 43.54 15.10 -30.27
C SER A 14 43.23 15.56 -28.85
N ALA A 15 42.17 15.00 -28.25
CA ALA A 15 42.17 14.41 -26.91
C ALA A 15 40.73 14.04 -26.56
N VAL A 16 40.46 12.74 -26.62
CA VAL A 16 39.28 12.13 -26.00
C VAL A 16 39.53 12.20 -24.50
N ASP A 17 39.08 13.27 -23.86
CA ASP A 17 39.09 13.35 -22.40
C ASP A 17 37.91 12.53 -21.86
N ARG A 18 38.26 11.34 -21.38
CA ARG A 18 37.37 10.46 -20.63
C ARG A 18 37.06 11.13 -19.30
N LEU A 19 35.87 11.71 -19.17
CA LEU A 19 35.33 12.10 -17.87
C LEU A 19 35.10 10.84 -17.01
N PRO A 20 35.57 10.80 -15.74
CA PRO A 20 35.28 9.70 -14.84
C PRO A 20 33.79 9.69 -14.49
N ARG A 21 33.11 8.56 -14.75
CA ARG A 21 31.79 8.26 -14.20
C ARG A 21 31.87 8.26 -12.67
N ARG A 22 31.49 9.36 -12.04
CA ARG A 22 31.16 9.39 -10.62
C ARG A 22 29.89 8.57 -10.43
N GLY A 23 30.04 7.39 -9.82
CA GLY A 23 28.92 6.59 -9.36
C GLY A 23 28.11 7.38 -8.34
N VAL A 24 26.90 7.78 -8.73
CA VAL A 24 25.90 8.27 -7.78
C VAL A 24 25.35 7.04 -7.08
N MET A 25 25.85 6.83 -5.85
CA MET A 25 25.26 5.91 -4.89
C MET A 25 23.93 6.55 -4.44
N VAL A 26 22.83 6.16 -5.08
CA VAL A 26 21.48 6.51 -4.63
C VAL A 26 21.24 5.76 -3.31
N PRO A 27 21.04 6.45 -2.18
CA PRO A 27 20.66 5.75 -0.97
C PRO A 27 19.27 5.16 -1.20
N LEU A 28 19.18 3.83 -1.09
CA LEU A 28 17.97 3.05 -1.08
C LEU A 28 17.09 3.57 0.07
N THR A 29 16.22 4.54 -0.20
CA THR A 29 15.16 4.88 0.74
C THR A 29 14.28 3.65 0.83
N ALA A 30 14.21 3.11 2.05
CA ALA A 30 13.43 1.92 2.36
C ALA A 30 12.02 2.10 1.81
N VAL A 31 11.72 1.41 0.72
CA VAL A 31 10.35 1.10 0.32
C VAL A 31 9.78 0.33 1.48
N GLY A 32 8.89 0.97 2.25
CA GLY A 32 8.18 0.36 3.35
C GLY A 32 7.65 -0.99 2.90
N ALA A 33 8.05 -2.03 3.62
CA ALA A 33 7.72 -3.40 3.31
C ALA A 33 6.22 -3.53 3.05
N VAL A 34 5.86 -3.78 1.78
CA VAL A 34 4.58 -4.37 1.43
C VAL A 34 4.64 -5.78 2.04
N ALA A 35 4.04 -5.94 3.22
CA ALA A 35 3.82 -7.23 3.81
C ALA A 35 2.88 -8.01 2.89
N ALA A 36 3.49 -8.82 2.01
CA ALA A 36 2.76 -9.77 1.19
C ALA A 36 1.93 -10.67 2.11
N ILE A 37 0.63 -10.65 1.87
CA ILE A 37 -0.37 -11.52 2.47
C ILE A 37 -0.03 -12.95 2.04
N GLY A 38 0.73 -13.66 2.88
CA GLY A 38 0.91 -15.10 2.80
C GLY A 38 -0.22 -15.81 3.53
N VAL A 39 -1.34 -16.01 2.86
CA VAL A 39 -2.31 -17.04 3.21
C VAL A 39 -1.67 -18.39 2.89
N GLY A 40 -1.54 -19.25 3.90
CA GLY A 40 -0.93 -20.57 3.73
C GLY A 40 -0.89 -21.36 5.03
N LEU A 41 -2.05 -21.53 5.67
CA LEU A 41 -2.22 -22.48 6.77
C LEU A 41 -2.76 -23.77 6.15
N VAL A 42 -1.89 -24.75 5.90
CA VAL A 42 -2.29 -26.13 5.59
C VAL A 42 -1.55 -27.06 6.54
N ALA A 43 -2.16 -27.29 7.71
CA ALA A 43 -1.92 -28.49 8.50
C ALA A 43 -3.12 -29.41 8.26
N ALA A 44 -3.06 -30.22 7.20
CA ALA A 44 -4.02 -31.28 6.97
C ALA A 44 -3.54 -32.55 7.68
N THR A 45 -4.00 -32.77 8.92
CA THR A 45 -4.11 -34.11 9.48
C THR A 45 -5.56 -34.57 9.30
N GLY A 46 -5.81 -35.28 8.21
CA GLY A 46 -7.10 -35.89 7.91
C GLY A 46 -6.91 -37.35 7.54
N ALA A 47 -7.20 -38.23 8.50
CA ALA A 47 -7.37 -39.65 8.26
C ALA A 47 -8.78 -39.92 7.70
N ALA A 48 -8.85 -40.99 6.91
CA ALA A 48 -10.01 -41.75 6.46
C ALA A 48 -10.81 -41.22 5.25
N ARG A 49 -10.73 -41.99 4.15
CA ARG A 49 -11.92 -42.53 3.48
C ARG A 49 -11.69 -44.00 3.15
N ALA A 50 -12.66 -44.83 3.56
CA ALA A 50 -12.86 -46.20 3.13
C ALA A 50 -13.61 -46.22 1.79
N GLY A 51 -13.38 -47.25 0.98
CA GLY A 51 -14.09 -47.57 -0.25
C GLY A 51 -13.74 -49.01 -0.66
N ASP A 52 -14.76 -49.83 -0.86
CA ASP A 52 -14.81 -51.29 -0.83
C ASP A 52 -14.10 -52.07 -1.98
N ASP A 53 -13.84 -53.37 -1.72
CA ASP A 53 -14.05 -54.56 -2.57
C ASP A 53 -12.87 -55.56 -2.78
N THR A 54 -12.85 -56.61 -1.93
CA THR A 54 -12.59 -58.08 -2.15
C THR A 54 -11.27 -58.58 -2.86
N PRO A 55 -10.95 -59.91 -2.92
CA PRO A 55 -9.83 -60.49 -2.13
C PRO A 55 -8.85 -61.42 -2.91
N THR A 56 -7.53 -61.44 -2.61
CA THR A 56 -6.67 -62.63 -2.82
C THR A 56 -5.41 -62.62 -1.95
N THR A 57 -4.94 -63.83 -1.61
CA THR A 57 -4.11 -64.26 -0.46
C THR A 57 -2.57 -64.15 -0.70
N PRO A 58 -1.67 -64.72 0.16
CA PRO A 58 -0.93 -64.05 1.24
C PRO A 58 0.61 -64.13 1.06
N VAL A 59 1.40 -63.53 1.97
CA VAL A 59 2.66 -64.06 2.59
C VAL A 59 3.34 -62.96 3.45
N ALA A 60 3.53 -63.27 4.74
CA ALA A 60 4.56 -62.86 5.74
C ALA A 60 5.12 -61.42 5.74
N ALA A 61 5.31 -60.70 6.86
CA ALA A 61 5.51 -61.08 8.25
C ALA A 61 5.26 -59.88 9.20
N ALA A 62 4.87 -60.21 10.45
CA ALA A 62 5.09 -59.53 11.74
C ALA A 62 5.08 -57.98 11.80
N THR A 63 4.29 -57.32 12.66
CA THR A 63 4.32 -57.48 14.12
C THR A 63 2.99 -57.13 14.79
N SER A 64 2.67 -57.92 15.81
CA SER A 64 1.43 -57.98 16.60
C SER A 64 1.05 -56.70 17.35
N VAL A 65 -0.19 -56.25 17.19
CA VAL A 65 -0.94 -55.52 18.22
C VAL A 65 -1.75 -56.58 18.97
N VAL A 66 -1.39 -56.86 20.23
CA VAL A 66 -2.20 -57.72 21.08
C VAL A 66 -3.24 -56.83 21.76
N ASP A 67 -4.45 -56.83 21.21
CA ASP A 67 -5.67 -56.41 21.90
C ASP A 67 -6.20 -57.64 22.65
N THR A 68 -5.88 -57.74 23.95
CA THR A 68 -6.42 -58.79 24.82
C THR A 68 -7.62 -58.22 25.56
N SER A 69 -8.79 -58.38 24.95
CA SER A 69 -10.08 -58.29 25.60
C SER A 69 -10.25 -59.39 26.65
N TYR A 70 -10.73 -58.98 27.83
CA TYR A 70 -11.47 -59.74 28.83
C TYR A 70 -11.94 -61.15 28.39
N ARG A 71 -11.41 -62.19 29.01
CA ARG A 71 -12.16 -63.42 29.29
C ARG A 71 -11.94 -63.89 30.71
N LEU A 72 -12.99 -63.68 31.50
CA LEU A 72 -13.26 -64.33 32.77
C LEU A 72 -13.75 -65.76 32.46
N GLY A 73 -13.06 -66.78 32.96
CA GLY A 73 -13.43 -68.20 32.80
C GLY A 73 -12.59 -69.07 33.71
N MET A 74 -13.25 -69.89 34.53
CA MET A 74 -12.77 -70.48 35.77
C MET A 74 -11.79 -71.65 35.63
N ALA A 75 -10.94 -71.78 36.66
CA ALA A 75 -10.45 -72.98 37.35
C ALA A 75 -9.78 -74.15 36.58
N VAL A 76 -8.55 -74.51 37.00
CA VAL A 76 -8.18 -75.87 37.46
C VAL A 76 -6.85 -75.81 38.23
N SER A 77 -6.85 -76.53 39.36
CA SER A 77 -5.85 -76.66 40.41
C SER A 77 -4.46 -77.12 39.97
N ARG A 78 -3.42 -76.59 40.63
CA ARG A 78 -2.39 -77.41 41.31
C ARG A 78 -1.93 -76.72 42.58
N SER A 79 -2.16 -77.38 43.70
CA SER A 79 -1.45 -77.11 44.95
C SER A 79 -0.02 -77.60 44.78
N ASP A 80 0.93 -76.69 44.73
CA ASP A 80 2.29 -76.96 45.18
C ASP A 80 2.81 -75.70 45.85
N ALA A 81 3.27 -75.88 47.09
CA ALA A 81 3.82 -74.85 47.93
C ALA A 81 5.02 -74.17 47.24
N ARG A 82 4.76 -73.04 46.60
CA ARG A 82 5.76 -72.01 46.32
C ARG A 82 5.25 -70.71 46.90
N THR A 83 6.00 -70.20 47.87
CA THR A 83 5.99 -68.83 48.36
C THR A 83 5.58 -67.85 47.25
N PRO A 84 4.53 -67.01 47.41
CA PRO A 84 4.20 -66.00 46.42
C PRO A 84 5.17 -64.83 46.61
N LEU A 85 6.41 -64.98 46.16
CA LEU A 85 7.31 -63.86 45.89
C LEU A 85 7.50 -63.79 44.38
N GLY A 86 6.60 -63.10 43.68
CA GLY A 86 6.77 -62.91 42.23
C GLY A 86 5.73 -62.06 41.51
N THR A 87 4.50 -61.92 42.02
CA THR A 87 3.45 -61.14 41.35
C THR A 87 3.45 -59.65 41.71
N SER A 88 4.05 -59.26 42.83
CA SER A 88 4.03 -57.87 43.34
C SER A 88 4.78 -56.84 42.47
N THR A 89 5.75 -57.25 41.65
CA THR A 89 6.58 -56.30 40.88
C THR A 89 6.03 -56.02 39.49
N ALA A 90 5.33 -56.97 38.87
CA ALA A 90 4.69 -56.82 37.56
C ALA A 90 3.44 -55.94 37.63
N ASP A 91 2.59 -56.13 38.65
CA ASP A 91 1.41 -55.31 38.88
C ASP A 91 1.78 -53.88 39.30
N ALA A 92 2.81 -53.73 40.15
CA ALA A 92 3.35 -52.41 40.51
C ALA A 92 3.96 -51.66 39.30
N ALA A 93 4.55 -52.38 38.33
CA ALA A 93 5.05 -51.80 37.10
C ALA A 93 3.92 -51.35 36.15
N ALA A 94 2.82 -52.10 36.09
CA ALA A 94 1.64 -51.75 35.32
C ALA A 94 0.92 -50.51 35.89
N ASP A 95 0.76 -50.43 37.21
CA ASP A 95 0.17 -49.27 37.89
C ASP A 95 1.01 -48.01 37.72
N LYS A 96 2.34 -48.14 37.79
CA LYS A 96 3.25 -47.03 37.53
C LYS A 96 3.17 -46.56 36.07
N ALA A 97 3.09 -47.48 35.10
CA ALA A 97 2.95 -47.13 33.69
C ALA A 97 1.60 -46.44 33.41
N ALA A 98 0.52 -46.88 34.05
CA ALA A 98 -0.80 -46.24 33.96
C ALA A 98 -0.81 -44.83 34.60
N ALA A 99 -0.11 -44.64 35.72
CA ALA A 99 0.07 -43.34 36.35
C ALA A 99 0.89 -42.37 35.48
N ASP A 100 1.99 -42.85 34.89
CA ASP A 100 2.84 -42.07 33.98
C ASP A 100 2.08 -41.67 32.70
N ALA A 101 1.22 -42.56 32.17
CA ALA A 101 0.35 -42.27 31.03
C ALA A 101 -0.71 -41.20 31.35
N LYS A 102 -1.37 -41.28 32.52
CA LYS A 102 -2.32 -40.26 32.98
C LYS A 102 -1.64 -38.91 33.21
N ALA A 103 -0.44 -38.89 33.79
CA ALA A 103 0.34 -37.67 33.99
C ALA A 103 0.71 -37.01 32.64
N LYS A 104 1.14 -37.80 31.65
CA LYS A 104 1.43 -37.30 30.29
C LYS A 104 0.18 -36.75 29.59
N GLN A 105 -0.97 -37.40 29.73
CA GLN A 105 -2.24 -36.91 29.17
C GLN A 105 -2.70 -35.60 29.82
N ALA A 106 -2.59 -35.49 31.16
CA ALA A 106 -2.92 -34.27 31.88
C ALA A 106 -1.99 -33.10 31.48
N ALA A 107 -0.69 -33.35 31.35
CA ALA A 107 0.27 -32.36 30.88
C ALA A 107 -0.02 -31.91 29.43
N ALA A 108 -0.36 -32.85 28.54
CA ALA A 108 -0.74 -32.53 27.16
C ALA A 108 -2.05 -31.72 27.08
N ALA A 109 -3.04 -32.04 27.92
CA ALA A 109 -4.29 -31.28 28.00
C ALA A 109 -4.06 -29.85 28.53
N ALA A 110 -3.23 -29.70 29.58
CA ALA A 110 -2.84 -28.40 30.11
C ALA A 110 -2.07 -27.56 29.07
N ALA A 111 -1.15 -28.18 28.33
CA ALA A 111 -0.41 -27.51 27.25
C ALA A 111 -1.34 -27.05 26.11
N LYS A 112 -2.30 -27.90 25.70
CA LYS A 112 -3.30 -27.53 24.68
C LYS A 112 -4.19 -26.37 25.14
N LYS A 113 -4.65 -26.39 26.40
CA LYS A 113 -5.44 -25.28 26.97
C LYS A 113 -4.62 -23.98 27.01
N ALA A 114 -3.39 -24.02 27.48
CA ALA A 114 -2.51 -22.86 27.52
C ALA A 114 -2.21 -22.30 26.11
N ALA A 115 -2.06 -23.16 25.10
CA ALA A 115 -1.91 -22.75 23.71
C ALA A 115 -3.19 -22.09 23.15
N ALA A 116 -4.37 -22.64 23.45
CA ALA A 116 -5.65 -22.07 23.05
C ALA A 116 -5.91 -20.69 23.70
N ASP A 117 -5.61 -20.55 25.00
CA ASP A 117 -5.76 -19.29 25.72
C ASP A 117 -4.81 -18.21 25.15
N LYS A 118 -3.55 -18.59 24.84
CA LYS A 118 -2.59 -17.68 24.17
C LYS A 118 -3.04 -17.30 22.76
N ALA A 119 -3.59 -18.23 21.98
CA ALA A 119 -4.10 -17.96 20.64
C ALA A 119 -5.32 -17.01 20.67
N ALA A 120 -6.23 -17.20 21.63
CA ALA A 120 -7.37 -16.32 21.82
C ALA A 120 -6.95 -14.90 22.24
N ALA A 121 -5.97 -14.79 23.15
CA ALA A 121 -5.41 -13.50 23.55
C ALA A 121 -4.70 -12.80 22.38
N ALA A 122 -3.94 -13.53 21.56
CA ALA A 122 -3.27 -13.00 20.38
C ALA A 122 -4.28 -12.50 19.33
N LYS A 123 -5.37 -13.25 19.08
CA LYS A 123 -6.44 -12.84 18.17
C LYS A 123 -7.12 -11.56 18.65
N LYS A 124 -7.49 -11.47 19.93
CA LYS A 124 -8.09 -10.26 20.51
C LYS A 124 -7.15 -9.05 20.42
N ALA A 125 -5.85 -9.26 20.65
CA ALA A 125 -4.84 -8.21 20.51
C ALA A 125 -4.68 -7.74 19.05
N GLN A 126 -4.74 -8.66 18.08
CA GLN A 126 -4.72 -8.32 16.66
C GLN A 126 -5.96 -7.50 16.27
N GLU A 127 -7.15 -7.94 16.66
CA GLU A 127 -8.41 -7.23 16.38
C GLU A 127 -8.38 -5.81 16.97
N ALA A 128 -7.92 -5.65 18.21
CA ALA A 128 -7.76 -4.34 18.83
C ALA A 128 -6.78 -3.44 18.07
N ARG A 129 -5.65 -3.99 17.59
CA ARG A 129 -4.68 -3.25 16.76
C ARG A 129 -5.26 -2.85 15.40
N GLN A 130 -6.04 -3.72 14.77
CA GLN A 130 -6.71 -3.41 13.50
C GLN A 130 -7.74 -2.29 13.66
N GLN A 131 -8.55 -2.34 14.72
CA GLN A 131 -9.52 -1.27 15.00
C GLN A 131 -8.83 0.06 15.27
N ALA A 132 -7.76 0.07 16.08
CA ALA A 132 -6.97 1.28 16.32
C ALA A 132 -6.34 1.83 15.03
N ALA A 133 -5.84 0.97 14.14
CA ALA A 133 -5.28 1.37 12.86
C ALA A 133 -6.33 1.96 11.91
N LEU A 134 -7.52 1.36 11.83
CA LEU A 134 -8.64 1.89 11.03
C LEU A 134 -9.12 3.25 11.56
N GLU A 135 -9.22 3.40 12.88
CA GLU A 135 -9.60 4.68 13.48
C GLU A 135 -8.53 5.76 13.22
N ALA A 136 -7.25 5.43 13.34
CA ALA A 136 -6.15 6.32 13.03
C ALA A 136 -6.16 6.73 11.54
N ALA A 137 -6.39 5.78 10.62
CA ALA A 137 -6.50 6.06 9.20
C ALA A 137 -7.68 7.00 8.88
N ARG A 138 -8.86 6.74 9.47
CA ARG A 138 -10.03 7.61 9.32
C ARG A 138 -9.76 9.03 9.82
N LYS A 139 -9.11 9.17 10.98
CA LYS A 139 -8.73 10.50 11.53
C LYS A 139 -7.74 11.22 10.61
N ALA A 140 -6.76 10.50 10.05
CA ALA A 140 -5.80 11.08 9.11
C ALA A 140 -6.47 11.53 7.80
N GLN A 141 -7.41 10.73 7.27
CA GLN A 141 -8.21 11.10 6.11
C GLN A 141 -9.06 12.35 6.40
N ALA A 142 -9.81 12.36 7.49
CA ALA A 142 -10.64 13.51 7.87
C ALA A 142 -9.80 14.79 8.07
N ALA A 143 -8.61 14.68 8.65
CA ALA A 143 -7.68 15.79 8.78
C ALA A 143 -7.18 16.30 7.41
N THR A 144 -6.98 15.41 6.44
CA THR A 144 -6.58 15.77 5.07
C THR A 144 -7.71 16.47 4.35
N GLU A 145 -8.93 15.93 4.43
CA GLU A 145 -10.14 16.54 3.84
C GLU A 145 -10.42 17.92 4.44
N ALA A 146 -10.27 18.09 5.76
CA ALA A 146 -10.43 19.39 6.41
C ALA A 146 -9.41 20.41 5.92
N LYS A 147 -8.14 20.02 5.73
CA LYS A 147 -7.10 20.89 5.16
C LYS A 147 -7.40 21.26 3.71
N GLN A 148 -7.86 20.32 2.89
CA GLN A 148 -8.26 20.58 1.51
C GLN A 148 -9.45 21.55 1.46
N ALA A 149 -10.48 21.34 2.30
CA ALA A 149 -11.63 22.22 2.39
C ALA A 149 -11.23 23.65 2.81
N ALA A 150 -10.31 23.79 3.75
CA ALA A 150 -9.75 25.08 4.14
C ALA A 150 -9.02 25.76 2.97
N ALA A 151 -8.16 25.03 2.25
CA ALA A 151 -7.47 25.58 1.07
C ALA A 151 -8.43 26.02 -0.04
N VAL A 152 -9.55 25.31 -0.23
CA VAL A 152 -10.60 25.73 -1.17
C VAL A 152 -11.32 26.98 -0.69
N ALA A 153 -11.62 27.08 0.61
CA ALA A 153 -12.26 28.27 1.18
C ALA A 153 -11.35 29.51 1.06
N ASP A 154 -10.06 29.34 1.34
CA ASP A 154 -9.04 30.38 1.16
C ASP A 154 -8.97 30.80 -0.30
N ALA A 155 -8.90 29.85 -1.25
CA ALA A 155 -8.84 30.13 -2.68
C ALA A 155 -10.12 30.79 -3.22
N ARG A 156 -11.27 30.59 -2.58
CA ARG A 156 -12.51 31.31 -2.93
C ARG A 156 -12.49 32.77 -2.48
N SER A 157 -11.77 33.06 -1.39
CA SER A 157 -11.68 34.40 -0.80
C SER A 157 -10.54 35.21 -1.40
N ASP A 158 -9.39 34.57 -1.61
CA ASP A 158 -8.18 35.14 -2.20
C ASP A 158 -7.51 34.12 -3.14
N PRO A 159 -7.99 34.00 -4.39
CA PRO A 159 -7.40 33.10 -5.37
C PRO A 159 -5.98 33.51 -5.79
N GLN A 160 -5.62 34.80 -5.67
CA GLN A 160 -4.30 35.31 -6.06
C GLN A 160 -3.21 34.80 -5.13
N ALA A 161 -3.44 34.81 -3.82
CA ALA A 161 -2.49 34.26 -2.85
C ALA A 161 -2.23 32.77 -3.08
N VAL A 162 -3.28 32.00 -3.36
CA VAL A 162 -3.16 30.56 -3.66
C VAL A 162 -2.41 30.33 -4.98
N ALA A 163 -2.69 31.13 -6.01
CA ALA A 163 -1.95 31.06 -7.27
C ALA A 163 -0.47 31.38 -7.07
N ARG A 164 -0.12 32.40 -6.27
CA ARG A 164 1.27 32.74 -5.95
C ARG A 164 2.03 31.57 -5.33
N GLN A 165 1.39 30.82 -4.44
CA GLN A 165 2.00 29.62 -3.83
C GLN A 165 2.19 28.52 -4.87
N LEU A 166 1.18 28.24 -5.68
CA LEU A 166 1.22 27.17 -6.69
C LEU A 166 2.18 27.47 -7.85
N MET A 167 2.42 28.75 -8.17
CA MET A 167 3.41 29.14 -9.18
C MET A 167 4.84 28.68 -8.84
N ALA A 168 5.16 28.51 -7.55
CA ALA A 168 6.46 28.00 -7.14
C ALA A 168 6.70 26.55 -7.62
N GLU A 169 5.65 25.75 -7.79
CA GLU A 169 5.73 24.38 -8.32
C GLU A 169 6.19 24.35 -9.79
N HIS A 170 5.97 25.45 -10.52
CA HIS A 170 6.43 25.65 -11.90
C HIS A 170 7.78 26.39 -12.00
N GLY A 171 8.40 26.70 -10.85
CA GLY A 171 9.63 27.50 -10.81
C GLY A 171 9.44 29.00 -11.07
N TRP A 172 8.19 29.49 -11.15
CA TRP A 172 7.89 30.90 -11.38
C TRP A 172 7.77 31.67 -10.06
N THR A 173 8.92 31.99 -9.45
CA THR A 173 8.95 32.63 -8.12
C THR A 173 9.05 34.15 -8.16
N SER A 174 9.35 34.75 -9.31
CA SER A 174 9.56 36.19 -9.44
C SER A 174 8.27 37.00 -9.45
N ASP A 175 8.32 38.22 -8.91
CA ASP A 175 7.18 39.14 -8.91
C ASP A 175 6.73 39.52 -10.33
N ALA A 176 7.67 39.57 -11.28
CA ALA A 176 7.35 39.83 -12.68
C ALA A 176 6.42 38.75 -13.26
N GLN A 177 6.72 37.47 -13.03
CA GLN A 177 5.85 36.39 -13.49
C GLN A 177 4.47 36.43 -12.83
N PHE A 178 4.44 36.72 -11.52
CA PHE A 178 3.17 36.85 -10.81
C PHE A 178 2.34 38.03 -11.32
N GLY A 179 2.95 39.19 -11.56
CA GLY A 179 2.27 40.35 -12.14
C GLY A 179 1.68 40.07 -13.53
N CYS A 180 2.40 39.33 -14.38
CA CYS A 180 1.88 38.87 -15.67
C CYS A 180 0.66 37.94 -15.51
N LEU A 181 0.68 37.02 -14.55
CA LEU A 181 -0.45 36.14 -14.26
C LEU A 181 -1.67 36.93 -13.78
N VAL A 182 -1.46 37.89 -12.87
CA VAL A 182 -2.50 38.79 -12.36
C VAL A 182 -3.18 39.53 -13.50
N ASN A 183 -2.41 40.16 -14.38
CA ASN A 183 -2.98 40.88 -15.51
C ASN A 183 -3.70 39.96 -16.50
N LEU A 184 -3.12 38.79 -16.78
CA LEU A 184 -3.76 37.79 -17.64
C LEU A 184 -5.12 37.39 -17.10
N TRP A 185 -5.20 36.87 -15.88
CA TRP A 185 -6.46 36.38 -15.32
C TRP A 185 -7.44 37.50 -14.90
N ASN A 186 -6.96 38.74 -14.70
CA ASN A 186 -7.84 39.91 -14.65
C ASN A 186 -8.62 40.06 -15.97
N GLY A 187 -7.92 39.96 -17.10
CA GLY A 187 -8.53 40.03 -18.44
C GLY A 187 -9.41 38.84 -18.80
N GLU A 188 -9.15 37.66 -18.21
CA GLU A 188 -9.96 36.45 -18.42
C GLU A 188 -11.28 36.50 -17.62
N SER A 189 -11.21 36.73 -16.31
CA SER A 189 -12.36 36.49 -15.42
C SER A 189 -12.46 37.46 -14.24
N ASP A 190 -11.56 38.44 -14.14
CA ASP A 190 -11.34 39.22 -12.92
C ASP A 190 -11.13 38.33 -11.68
N TRP A 191 -10.40 37.22 -11.88
CA TRP A 191 -10.15 36.17 -10.88
C TRP A 191 -11.40 35.49 -10.30
N ARG A 192 -12.56 35.63 -10.94
CA ARG A 192 -13.81 35.03 -10.46
C ARG A 192 -13.88 33.56 -10.85
N TRP A 193 -13.80 32.68 -9.85
CA TRP A 193 -13.90 31.22 -10.05
C TRP A 193 -15.25 30.74 -10.62
N SER A 194 -16.29 31.56 -10.48
CA SER A 194 -17.64 31.32 -11.01
C SER A 194 -17.93 32.09 -12.30
N ALA A 195 -16.93 32.74 -12.91
CA ALA A 195 -17.09 33.39 -14.20
C ALA A 195 -17.47 32.35 -15.26
N GLU A 196 -18.53 32.64 -16.01
CA GLU A 196 -18.93 31.86 -17.17
C GLU A 196 -19.29 32.83 -18.27
N ASN A 197 -18.64 32.71 -19.42
CA ASN A 197 -19.08 33.43 -20.60
C ASN A 197 -20.27 32.70 -21.21
N SER A 198 -21.43 33.36 -21.28
CA SER A 198 -22.69 32.76 -21.74
C SER A 198 -22.69 32.39 -23.23
N SER A 199 -21.89 33.07 -24.05
CA SER A 199 -21.81 32.83 -25.49
C SER A 199 -20.88 31.67 -25.85
N SER A 200 -19.75 31.54 -25.15
CA SER A 200 -18.71 30.54 -25.45
C SER A 200 -18.75 29.33 -24.51
N GLY A 201 -19.27 29.47 -23.29
CA GLY A 201 -19.19 28.46 -22.24
C GLY A 201 -17.80 28.35 -21.59
N ALA A 202 -16.91 29.32 -21.83
CA ALA A 202 -15.63 29.41 -21.15
C ALA A 202 -15.86 29.69 -19.65
N TYR A 203 -15.15 28.97 -18.78
CA TYR A 203 -15.47 28.94 -17.34
C TYR A 203 -14.25 29.10 -16.44
N GLY A 204 -14.48 29.77 -15.30
CA GLY A 204 -13.59 29.86 -14.16
C GLY A 204 -12.46 30.87 -14.35
N ILE A 205 -11.54 30.89 -13.39
CA ILE A 205 -10.41 31.83 -13.35
C ILE A 205 -9.65 31.87 -14.69
N PRO A 206 -9.25 30.73 -15.29
CA PRO A 206 -8.48 30.72 -16.52
C PRO A 206 -9.35 30.68 -17.80
N GLN A 207 -10.67 30.89 -17.69
CA GLN A 207 -11.63 30.84 -18.80
C GLN A 207 -11.45 29.59 -19.70
N SER A 208 -11.45 28.40 -19.08
CA SER A 208 -11.21 27.15 -19.79
C SER A 208 -12.33 26.83 -20.80
N LEU A 209 -11.97 26.57 -22.05
CA LEU A 209 -12.89 26.15 -23.11
C LEU A 209 -12.46 24.82 -23.76
N PRO A 210 -13.26 23.74 -23.65
CA PRO A 210 -14.39 23.56 -22.74
C PRO A 210 -13.94 23.39 -21.28
N ALA A 211 -14.76 23.87 -20.35
CA ALA A 211 -14.52 23.82 -18.90
C ALA A 211 -14.11 22.43 -18.38
N ARG A 212 -14.64 21.36 -18.97
CA ARG A 212 -14.35 19.96 -18.60
C ARG A 212 -12.86 19.59 -18.67
N LYS A 213 -12.02 20.36 -19.37
CA LYS A 213 -10.56 20.15 -19.38
C LYS A 213 -9.96 20.24 -17.98
N MET A 214 -10.56 21.02 -17.09
CA MET A 214 -10.12 21.14 -15.69
C MET A 214 -10.40 19.88 -14.87
N ALA A 215 -11.29 18.99 -15.32
CA ALA A 215 -11.65 17.77 -14.59
C ALA A 215 -10.47 16.81 -14.36
N GLN A 216 -9.42 16.90 -15.18
CA GLN A 216 -8.20 16.11 -15.00
C GLN A 216 -7.42 16.47 -13.72
N PHE A 217 -7.64 17.67 -13.16
CA PHE A 217 -7.06 18.10 -11.88
C PHE A 217 -8.01 17.93 -10.69
N GLY A 218 -9.30 17.75 -10.96
CA GLY A 218 -10.32 17.58 -9.94
C GLY A 218 -11.73 17.61 -10.56
N ALA A 219 -12.55 16.60 -10.24
CA ALA A 219 -13.93 16.53 -10.73
C ALA A 219 -14.81 17.71 -10.23
N ASP A 220 -14.36 18.40 -9.18
CA ASP A 220 -15.00 19.54 -8.53
C ASP A 220 -14.60 20.91 -9.12
N TYR A 221 -13.97 20.93 -10.30
CA TYR A 221 -13.44 22.14 -10.96
C TYR A 221 -14.42 23.31 -11.06
N ARG A 222 -15.74 23.05 -11.09
CA ARG A 222 -16.75 24.12 -11.13
C ARG A 222 -16.77 24.93 -9.84
N THR A 223 -16.52 24.31 -8.69
CA THR A 223 -16.67 24.95 -7.39
C THR A 223 -15.36 25.08 -6.62
N ASN A 224 -14.26 24.60 -7.20
CA ASN A 224 -12.95 24.57 -6.56
C ASN A 224 -11.94 25.45 -7.33
N PRO A 225 -11.65 26.68 -6.84
CA PRO A 225 -10.68 27.56 -7.47
C PRO A 225 -9.26 26.99 -7.48
N VAL A 226 -8.89 26.15 -6.50
CA VAL A 226 -7.57 25.47 -6.49
C VAL A 226 -7.44 24.58 -7.72
N THR A 227 -8.49 23.81 -8.05
CA THR A 227 -8.51 22.97 -9.25
C THR A 227 -8.37 23.82 -10.52
N GLN A 228 -9.06 24.96 -10.59
CA GLN A 228 -8.98 25.88 -11.74
C GLN A 228 -7.58 26.49 -11.88
N ILE A 229 -6.99 26.96 -10.78
CA ILE A 229 -5.65 27.55 -10.75
C ILE A 229 -4.61 26.51 -11.17
N LYS A 230 -4.65 25.28 -10.63
CA LYS A 230 -3.73 24.20 -11.02
C LYS A 230 -3.79 23.90 -12.51
N TRP A 231 -5.00 23.77 -13.05
CA TRP A 231 -5.17 23.55 -14.49
C TRP A 231 -4.67 24.75 -15.32
N GLY A 232 -4.99 25.97 -14.90
CA GLY A 232 -4.59 27.19 -15.58
C GLY A 232 -3.07 27.36 -15.62
N LEU A 233 -2.38 27.14 -14.50
CA LEU A 233 -0.92 27.19 -14.42
C LEU A 233 -0.27 26.11 -15.29
N TRP A 234 -0.77 24.87 -15.23
CA TRP A 234 -0.32 23.78 -16.10
C TRP A 234 -0.52 24.12 -17.59
N TYR A 235 -1.65 24.69 -17.95
CA TYR A 235 -1.93 25.08 -19.33
C TYR A 235 -0.99 26.19 -19.81
N ILE A 236 -0.70 27.17 -18.93
CA ILE A 236 0.27 28.23 -19.21
C ILE A 236 1.65 27.65 -19.47
N ASP A 237 2.08 26.71 -18.63
CA ASP A 237 3.38 26.05 -18.73
C ASP A 237 3.52 25.30 -20.06
N MET A 238 2.54 24.44 -20.36
CA MET A 238 2.55 23.62 -21.56
C MET A 238 2.41 24.42 -22.87
N SER A 239 1.64 25.51 -22.86
CA SER A 239 1.29 26.24 -24.09
C SER A 239 2.14 27.47 -24.35
N TYR A 240 2.63 28.12 -23.29
CA TYR A 240 3.35 29.39 -23.36
C TYR A 240 4.70 29.37 -22.63
N GLY A 241 4.95 28.37 -21.78
CA GLY A 241 6.17 28.22 -20.99
C GLY A 241 6.29 29.15 -19.78
N SER A 242 5.60 30.30 -19.78
CA SER A 242 5.54 31.20 -18.61
C SER A 242 4.33 32.14 -18.63
N PRO A 243 3.90 32.65 -17.46
CA PRO A 243 2.86 33.66 -17.35
C PRO A 243 3.12 34.90 -18.20
N CYS A 244 4.36 35.42 -18.21
CA CYS A 244 4.68 36.59 -19.03
C CYS A 244 4.60 36.33 -20.54
N ASN A 245 4.97 35.13 -21.00
CA ASN A 245 4.77 34.76 -22.40
C ASN A 245 3.26 34.67 -22.72
N ALA A 246 2.48 34.04 -21.84
CA ALA A 246 1.03 33.95 -22.01
C ALA A 246 0.38 35.34 -22.06
N TRP A 247 0.76 36.24 -21.15
CA TRP A 247 0.28 37.61 -21.09
C TRP A 247 0.66 38.43 -22.33
N SER A 248 1.89 38.28 -22.82
CA SER A 248 2.32 38.93 -24.07
C SER A 248 1.48 38.46 -25.26
N GLN A 249 1.19 37.16 -25.35
CA GLN A 249 0.33 36.60 -26.40
C GLN A 249 -1.12 37.05 -26.27
N TRP A 250 -1.61 37.23 -25.04
CA TRP A 250 -2.94 37.79 -24.79
C TRP A 250 -3.04 39.23 -25.28
N GLN A 251 -2.04 40.08 -24.98
CA GLN A 251 -1.99 41.48 -25.43
C GLN A 251 -1.92 41.61 -26.96
N ALA A 252 -1.28 40.66 -27.64
CA ALA A 252 -1.13 40.68 -29.10
C ALA A 252 -2.42 40.34 -29.86
N ARG A 253 -3.46 39.85 -29.18
CA ARG A 253 -4.75 39.48 -29.80
C ARG A 253 -5.75 40.62 -29.63
N SER A 254 -6.46 40.95 -30.69
CA SER A 254 -7.61 41.86 -30.65
C SER A 254 -8.74 41.34 -31.56
N PRO A 255 -10.01 41.33 -31.10
CA PRO A 255 -10.41 41.56 -29.72
C PRO A 255 -9.88 40.45 -28.79
N HIS A 256 -9.73 40.75 -27.50
CA HIS A 256 -9.51 39.72 -26.48
C HIS A 256 -10.81 38.90 -26.38
N TRP A 257 -10.94 37.84 -27.17
CA TRP A 257 -12.14 37.02 -27.20
C TRP A 257 -12.15 36.11 -25.98
N TYR A 258 -13.12 36.28 -25.06
CA TYR A 258 -13.63 35.21 -24.19
C TYR A 258 -15.08 35.44 -23.79
#